data_AF-A0A3B6PIG0-F1
#
_entry.id   AF-A0A3B6PIG0-F1
#
_cell.length_a   1.000
_cell.length_b   1.000
_cell.length_c   1.000
_cell.angle_alpha   90.00
_cell.angle_beta   90.00
_cell.angle_gamma   90.00
#
_symmetry.space_group_name_H-M   'P 1'
#
loop_
_entity.id
_entity.type
_entity.pdbx_description
1 polymer ?
#
loop_
_entity_poly.entity_id
_entity_poly.type
_entity_poly.pdbx_seq_one_letter_code
_entity_poly.pdbx_strand_id
1 'polypeptide(L)'
;MGFSSSEDMQFTLLGRRMDKILGMDCKGRGIIYEDDTHAVRPMPSMTAPERYRPLSIAVDGVGPEGEGSLYVIEAEPTRDIPDQPQSVEALVYEGGRSCNENDDWVWRSLPPPPYVHELPGLGTDERSGEIICHGMEGNRVVNGSLVWVSTAGRGTYWLDTGSGMWSKASDWALPFQGRASPVWEYGLWFGFSAVDSGHICATNLYLSVEENRQPVAEQVLEGFAVPEGCREMGSYLMYLGNFRFCVAKLFRMTTRRQGRGCCCCWDVPKEKCFATLTGVEVVRGDHAGKWHHMMKHRSLQYYLGEYFSGCVL
;
A
#
# COMPACT_ATOMS: atom_id res chain seq x y z
N MET A 1 20.66 16.10 -4.48
CA MET A 1 21.31 14.80 -4.35
C MET A 1 20.75 14.11 -3.11
N GLY A 2 19.66 13.37 -3.28
CA GLY A 2 19.13 12.55 -2.20
C GLY A 2 19.97 11.29 -2.11
N PHE A 3 20.47 10.97 -0.93
CA PHE A 3 21.03 9.65 -0.67
C PHE A 3 19.87 8.65 -0.70
N SER A 4 19.70 7.97 -1.84
CA SER A 4 18.93 6.75 -1.94
C SER A 4 19.61 5.73 -1.02
N SER A 5 18.93 5.34 0.08
CA SER A 5 19.35 4.19 0.87
C SER A 5 19.22 2.95 -0.02
N SER A 6 20.34 2.29 -0.32
CA SER A 6 20.41 1.26 -1.36
C SER A 6 19.84 -0.10 -0.96
N GLU A 7 18.97 -0.19 0.05
CA GLU A 7 18.60 -1.45 0.71
C GLU A 7 17.15 -1.51 1.21
N ASP A 8 16.22 -0.77 0.60
CA ASP A 8 14.79 -0.97 0.90
C ASP A 8 14.25 -2.14 0.05
N MET A 9 13.92 -3.25 0.72
CA MET A 9 13.12 -4.33 0.14
C MET A 9 11.65 -4.18 0.55
N GLN A 10 10.75 -4.30 -0.41
CA GLN A 10 9.32 -4.41 -0.20
C GLN A 10 8.90 -5.87 -0.31
N PHE A 11 8.11 -6.33 0.66
CA PHE A 11 7.49 -7.66 0.60
C PHE A 11 6.00 -7.54 0.33
N THR A 12 5.48 -8.42 -0.51
CA THR A 12 4.06 -8.49 -0.84
C THR A 12 3.63 -9.94 -0.95
N LEU A 13 2.49 -10.26 -0.35
CA LEU A 13 1.87 -11.58 -0.48
C LEU A 13 1.16 -11.69 -1.83
N LEU A 14 1.34 -12.82 -2.50
CA LEU A 14 0.79 -13.13 -3.81
C LEU A 14 0.19 -14.55 -3.79
N GLY A 15 -0.73 -14.79 -4.71
CA GLY A 15 -1.41 -16.08 -4.85
C GLY A 15 -2.73 -16.12 -4.06
N ARG A 16 -3.67 -16.95 -4.52
CA ARG A 16 -5.04 -17.00 -3.98
C ARG A 16 -5.09 -17.41 -2.50
N ARG A 17 -4.07 -18.12 -2.01
CA ARG A 17 -3.93 -18.49 -0.59
C ARG A 17 -2.94 -17.61 0.15
N MET A 18 -2.42 -16.57 -0.49
CA MET A 18 -1.30 -15.76 0.02
C MET A 18 -0.10 -16.65 0.36
N ASP A 19 0.12 -17.67 -0.46
CA ASP A 19 1.09 -18.77 -0.33
C ASP A 19 2.43 -18.44 -0.98
N LYS A 20 2.52 -17.32 -1.70
CA LYS A 20 3.77 -16.83 -2.29
C LYS A 20 4.15 -15.49 -1.64
N ILE A 21 5.42 -15.34 -1.29
CA ILE A 21 6.00 -14.08 -0.80
C ILE A 21 6.87 -13.51 -1.91
N LEU A 22 6.50 -12.36 -2.42
CA LEU A 22 7.32 -11.59 -3.35
C LEU A 22 8.15 -10.60 -2.54
N GLY A 23 9.47 -10.65 -2.69
CA GLY A 23 10.39 -9.62 -2.20
C GLY A 23 10.98 -8.85 -3.37
N MET A 24 10.96 -7.52 -3.31
CA MET A 24 11.47 -6.65 -4.37
C MET A 24 12.30 -5.53 -3.79
N ASP A 25 13.47 -5.27 -4.35
CA ASP A 25 14.30 -4.15 -3.93
C ASP A 25 13.98 -2.85 -4.67
N CYS A 26 14.54 -1.74 -4.19
CA CYS A 26 14.42 -0.41 -4.80
C CYS A 26 15.00 -0.32 -6.23
N LYS A 27 15.71 -1.35 -6.71
CA LYS A 27 16.26 -1.44 -8.07
C LYS A 27 15.37 -2.28 -9.00
N GLY A 28 14.20 -2.71 -8.54
CA GLY A 28 13.26 -3.51 -9.32
C GLY A 28 13.72 -4.96 -9.51
N ARG A 29 14.65 -5.45 -8.68
CA ARG A 29 15.04 -6.87 -8.64
C ARG A 29 14.14 -7.59 -7.65
N GLY A 30 13.51 -8.67 -8.10
CA GLY A 30 12.56 -9.43 -7.30
C GLY A 30 12.97 -10.88 -7.10
N ILE A 31 12.49 -11.47 -5.99
CA ILE A 31 12.46 -12.90 -5.76
C ILE A 31 11.04 -13.30 -5.34
N ILE A 32 10.61 -14.48 -5.75
CA ILE A 32 9.39 -15.10 -5.24
C ILE A 32 9.76 -16.32 -4.41
N TYR A 33 9.22 -16.40 -3.21
CA TYR A 33 9.29 -17.56 -2.33
C TYR A 33 7.92 -18.24 -2.31
N GLU A 34 7.88 -19.54 -2.57
CA GLU A 34 6.66 -20.34 -2.51
C GLU A 34 6.65 -21.16 -1.22
N ASP A 35 5.62 -20.99 -0.39
CA ASP A 35 5.56 -21.63 0.92
C ASP A 35 5.34 -23.15 0.83
N ASP A 36 4.48 -23.59 -0.09
CA ASP A 36 4.15 -25.01 -0.26
C ASP A 36 5.35 -25.87 -0.71
N THR A 37 6.26 -25.30 -1.50
CA THR A 37 7.43 -26.00 -2.08
C THR A 37 8.74 -25.60 -1.43
N HIS A 38 8.74 -24.54 -0.60
CA HIS A 38 9.93 -23.84 -0.12
C HIS A 38 10.90 -23.42 -1.24
N ALA A 39 10.39 -23.28 -2.47
CA ALA A 39 11.19 -22.87 -3.61
C ALA A 39 11.39 -21.35 -3.61
N VAL A 40 12.60 -20.93 -3.95
CA VAL A 40 12.93 -19.53 -4.23
C VAL A 40 13.26 -19.40 -5.70
N ARG A 41 12.58 -18.48 -6.39
CA ARG A 41 12.83 -18.21 -7.81
C ARG A 41 13.15 -16.73 -8.02
N PRO A 42 14.15 -16.39 -8.84
CA PRO A 42 14.36 -15.02 -9.25
C PRO A 42 13.20 -14.58 -10.15
N MET A 43 12.80 -13.32 -10.00
CA MET A 43 11.76 -12.72 -10.84
C MET A 43 12.39 -11.94 -11.99
N PRO A 44 11.66 -11.76 -13.11
CA PRO A 44 12.08 -10.82 -14.13
C PRO A 44 12.25 -9.43 -13.49
N SER A 45 13.34 -8.75 -13.86
CA SER A 45 13.54 -7.37 -13.45
C SER A 45 12.45 -6.48 -14.03
N MET A 46 12.01 -5.49 -13.26
CA MET A 46 11.08 -4.46 -13.76
C MET A 46 11.65 -3.76 -14.99
N THR A 47 10.78 -3.32 -15.90
CA THR A 47 11.18 -2.50 -17.05
C THR A 47 11.66 -1.12 -16.58
N ALA A 48 11.11 -0.65 -15.46
CA ALA A 48 11.40 0.63 -14.82
C ALA A 48 12.12 0.46 -13.47
N PRO A 49 13.45 0.31 -13.43
CA PRO A 49 14.18 0.33 -12.17
C PRO A 49 14.19 1.74 -11.55
N GLU A 50 14.36 1.83 -10.22
CA GLU A 50 14.53 3.10 -9.46
C GLU A 50 13.28 3.99 -9.33
N ARG A 51 12.08 3.39 -9.31
CA ARG A 51 10.84 4.12 -9.03
C ARG A 51 10.89 4.83 -7.69
N TYR A 52 10.43 6.09 -7.67
CA TYR A 52 10.28 6.82 -6.43
C TYR A 52 9.00 6.38 -5.71
N ARG A 53 9.14 5.77 -4.53
CA ARG A 53 8.03 5.32 -3.66
C ARG A 53 6.96 4.51 -4.42
N PRO A 54 7.30 3.33 -4.96
CA PRO A 54 6.30 2.49 -5.61
C PRO A 54 5.26 1.98 -4.62
N LEU A 55 4.01 1.97 -5.05
CA LEU A 55 2.87 1.34 -4.41
C LEU A 55 2.71 -0.06 -5.01
N SER A 56 2.88 -1.08 -4.18
CA SER A 56 2.78 -2.49 -4.57
C SER A 56 1.41 -3.04 -4.17
N ILE A 57 0.61 -3.46 -5.15
CA ILE A 57 -0.77 -3.89 -4.98
C ILE A 57 -0.93 -5.30 -5.54
N ALA A 58 -1.02 -6.29 -4.64
CA ALA A 58 -1.35 -7.65 -5.02
C ALA A 58 -2.83 -7.78 -5.39
N VAL A 59 -3.09 -8.46 -6.50
CA VAL A 59 -4.40 -8.76 -7.04
C VAL A 59 -4.53 -10.28 -7.14
N ASP A 60 -5.58 -10.83 -6.54
CA ASP A 60 -5.86 -12.26 -6.62
C ASP A 60 -6.17 -12.69 -8.06
N GLY A 61 -5.66 -13.85 -8.45
CA GLY A 61 -5.90 -14.43 -9.77
C GLY A 61 -7.36 -14.88 -9.92
N VAL A 62 -7.86 -14.84 -11.15
CA VAL A 62 -9.27 -15.16 -11.44
C VAL A 62 -9.42 -16.62 -11.86
N GLY A 63 -10.35 -17.33 -11.21
CA GLY A 63 -10.62 -18.74 -11.48
C GLY A 63 -9.79 -19.71 -10.62
N PRO A 64 -9.99 -21.03 -10.80
CA PRO A 64 -9.33 -22.05 -10.00
C PRO A 64 -7.82 -22.18 -10.23
N GLU A 65 -7.32 -21.76 -11.40
CA GLU A 65 -5.91 -21.85 -11.82
C GLU A 65 -5.24 -20.47 -11.98
N GLY A 66 -5.92 -19.38 -11.63
CA GLY A 66 -5.39 -18.04 -11.79
C GLY A 66 -4.26 -17.76 -10.80
N GLU A 67 -3.03 -17.62 -11.31
CA GLU A 67 -1.93 -17.04 -10.54
C GLU A 67 -2.21 -15.54 -10.32
N GLY A 68 -2.03 -15.06 -9.08
CA GLY A 68 -2.24 -13.66 -8.74
C GLY A 68 -1.31 -12.73 -9.53
N SER A 69 -1.66 -11.45 -9.63
CA SER A 69 -0.85 -10.44 -10.33
C SER A 69 -0.41 -9.35 -9.35
N LEU A 70 0.75 -8.74 -9.59
CA LEU A 70 1.21 -7.58 -8.81
C LEU A 70 1.15 -6.34 -9.68
N TYR A 71 0.47 -5.30 -9.19
CA TYR A 71 0.47 -3.98 -9.81
C TYR A 71 1.42 -3.07 -9.04
N VAL A 72 2.32 -2.41 -9.75
CA VAL A 72 3.26 -1.42 -9.22
C VAL A 72 2.91 -0.08 -9.84
N ILE A 73 2.53 0.87 -8.98
CA ILE A 73 2.14 2.23 -9.37
C ILE A 73 3.06 3.20 -8.65
N GLU A 74 3.68 4.15 -9.35
CA GLU A 74 4.43 5.22 -8.67
C GLU A 74 3.49 6.05 -7.80
N ALA A 75 3.94 6.42 -6.59
CA ALA A 75 3.13 7.28 -5.73
C ALA A 75 2.80 8.62 -6.40
N GLU A 76 3.65 9.12 -7.30
CA GLU A 76 3.40 10.30 -8.11
C GLU A 76 3.47 9.94 -9.60
N PRO A 77 2.39 9.39 -10.19
CA PRO A 77 2.40 9.00 -11.59
C PRO A 77 2.62 10.20 -12.51
N THR A 78 3.41 9.98 -13.55
CA THR A 78 3.69 10.97 -14.59
C THR A 78 3.03 10.58 -15.91
N ARG A 79 3.02 11.51 -16.86
CA ARG A 79 2.55 11.23 -18.22
C ARG A 79 3.53 10.28 -18.88
N ASP A 80 3.02 9.39 -19.72
CA ASP A 80 3.87 8.58 -20.58
C ASP A 80 4.71 9.48 -21.49
N ILE A 81 6.03 9.34 -21.37
CA ILE A 81 7.01 9.99 -22.24
C ILE A 81 7.67 8.87 -23.07
N PRO A 82 7.75 9.01 -24.40
CA PRO A 82 8.46 8.05 -25.25
C PRO A 82 9.87 7.80 -24.71
N ASP A 83 10.30 6.53 -24.74
CA ASP A 83 11.62 6.08 -24.27
C ASP A 83 11.88 6.28 -22.75
N GLN A 84 10.86 6.62 -21.96
CA GLN A 84 10.92 6.62 -20.50
C GLN A 84 10.11 5.48 -19.89
N PRO A 85 10.47 5.01 -18.70
CA PRO A 85 9.70 3.99 -18.01
C PRO A 85 8.31 4.52 -17.62
N GLN A 86 7.25 3.77 -17.94
CA GLN A 86 5.86 4.14 -17.61
C GLN A 86 5.63 4.13 -16.10
N SER A 87 4.75 4.97 -15.54
CA SER A 87 4.51 5.02 -14.08
C SER A 87 3.69 3.85 -13.52
N VAL A 88 3.11 3.00 -14.38
CA VAL A 88 2.31 1.84 -13.98
C VAL A 88 2.79 0.59 -14.70
N GLU A 89 3.06 -0.46 -13.93
CA GLU A 89 3.41 -1.79 -14.44
C GLU A 89 2.63 -2.88 -13.69
N ALA A 90 2.32 -3.95 -14.41
CA ALA A 90 1.73 -5.16 -13.85
C ALA A 90 2.63 -6.35 -14.12
N LEU A 91 2.96 -7.09 -13.08
CA LEU A 91 3.59 -8.39 -13.15
C LEU A 91 2.49 -9.44 -13.21
N VAL A 92 2.42 -10.14 -14.34
CA VAL A 92 1.38 -11.12 -14.62
C VAL A 92 1.99 -12.48 -14.92
N TYR A 93 1.28 -13.53 -14.54
CA TYR A 93 1.65 -14.90 -14.89
C TYR A 93 1.03 -15.27 -16.25
N GLU A 94 1.85 -15.72 -17.19
CA GLU A 94 1.47 -16.12 -18.55
C GLU A 94 1.73 -17.61 -18.83
N GLY A 95 1.86 -18.42 -17.78
CA GLY A 95 2.22 -19.85 -17.87
C GLY A 95 1.49 -20.57 -19.00
N GLY A 96 2.27 -21.25 -19.87
CA GLY A 96 1.77 -22.06 -20.98
C GLY A 96 2.03 -21.55 -22.40
N ARG A 97 2.82 -20.47 -22.61
CA ARG A 97 3.20 -19.98 -23.95
C ARG A 97 4.68 -20.11 -24.32
N SER A 98 5.56 -20.40 -23.37
CA SER A 98 7.00 -20.46 -23.59
C SER A 98 7.53 -21.89 -23.49
N CYS A 99 8.46 -22.25 -24.39
CA CYS A 99 9.21 -23.50 -24.35
C CYS A 99 10.45 -23.43 -23.43
N ASN A 100 10.66 -22.31 -22.73
CA ASN A 100 11.70 -22.15 -21.72
C ASN A 100 11.06 -22.15 -20.32
N GLU A 101 11.54 -23.03 -19.45
CA GLU A 101 11.07 -23.26 -18.06
C GLU A 101 11.27 -22.04 -17.11
N ASN A 102 11.65 -20.87 -17.63
CA ASN A 102 12.05 -19.68 -16.86
C ASN A 102 11.18 -18.43 -17.10
N ASP A 103 10.26 -18.40 -18.07
CA ASP A 103 9.54 -17.17 -18.48
C ASP A 103 8.02 -17.26 -18.24
N ASP A 104 7.62 -17.68 -17.04
CA ASP A 104 6.18 -17.71 -16.71
C ASP A 104 5.65 -16.34 -16.26
N TRP A 105 6.52 -15.46 -15.78
CA TRP A 105 6.16 -14.13 -15.28
C TRP A 105 6.63 -13.05 -16.23
N VAL A 106 5.75 -12.10 -16.54
CA VAL A 106 6.05 -11.02 -17.49
C VAL A 106 5.59 -9.68 -16.90
N TRP A 107 6.44 -8.66 -17.06
CA TRP A 107 6.07 -7.27 -16.79
C TRP A 107 5.34 -6.67 -17.98
N ARG A 108 4.16 -6.10 -17.73
CA ARG A 108 3.36 -5.38 -18.70
C ARG A 108 3.19 -3.94 -18.25
N SER A 109 3.61 -3.01 -19.09
CA SER A 109 3.40 -1.60 -18.82
C SER A 109 1.95 -1.21 -19.14
N LEU A 110 1.36 -0.36 -18.30
CA LEU A 110 -0.04 0.06 -18.38
C LEU A 110 -0.11 1.59 -18.48
N PRO A 111 -1.19 2.13 -19.07
CA PRO A 111 -1.37 3.57 -19.11
C PRO A 111 -1.43 4.15 -17.70
N PRO A 112 -0.95 5.40 -17.48
CA PRO A 112 -1.05 6.07 -16.20
C PRO A 112 -2.50 6.49 -15.92
N PRO A 113 -2.83 6.82 -14.65
CA PRO A 113 -4.14 7.36 -14.31
C PRO A 113 -4.49 8.62 -15.13
N PRO A 114 -5.73 8.79 -15.63
CA PRO A 114 -6.10 9.87 -16.56
C PRO A 114 -5.79 11.28 -16.07
N TYR A 115 -5.81 11.50 -14.75
CA TYR A 115 -5.56 12.82 -14.15
C TYR A 115 -4.16 13.38 -14.45
N VAL A 116 -3.19 12.54 -14.82
CA VAL A 116 -1.85 13.04 -15.20
C VAL A 116 -1.92 13.94 -16.43
N HIS A 117 -2.93 13.75 -17.29
CA HIS A 117 -3.15 14.53 -18.50
C HIS A 117 -3.98 15.80 -18.28
N GLU A 118 -4.67 15.91 -17.14
CA GLU A 118 -5.47 17.07 -16.79
C GLU A 118 -4.58 18.29 -16.48
N LEU A 119 -4.91 19.46 -17.05
CA LEU A 119 -4.21 20.69 -16.73
C LEU A 119 -4.44 21.06 -15.25
N PRO A 120 -3.44 21.61 -14.54
CA PRO A 120 -3.66 22.18 -13.22
C PRO A 120 -4.74 23.28 -13.30
N GLY A 121 -5.76 23.21 -12.44
CA GLY A 121 -6.77 24.25 -12.36
C GLY A 121 -6.15 25.59 -11.95
N LEU A 122 -6.58 26.69 -12.57
CA LEU A 122 -6.24 28.06 -12.15
C LEU A 122 -6.94 28.38 -10.83
N GLY A 123 -6.38 27.95 -9.70
CA GLY A 123 -6.86 28.33 -8.39
C GLY A 123 -6.75 27.22 -7.35
N THR A 124 -5.93 27.49 -6.34
CA THR A 124 -5.60 26.68 -5.16
C THR A 124 -4.53 25.61 -5.41
N ASP A 125 -3.36 25.90 -4.82
CA ASP A 125 -2.19 25.05 -4.53
C ASP A 125 -1.79 23.96 -5.52
N GLU A 126 -0.53 23.95 -5.92
CA GLU A 126 0.17 22.94 -6.76
C GLU A 126 0.19 21.51 -6.16
N ARG A 127 -0.73 21.16 -5.25
CA ARG A 127 -0.58 20.07 -4.28
C ARG A 127 -0.92 18.71 -4.87
N SER A 128 0.14 18.19 -5.50
CA SER A 128 0.52 16.81 -5.77
C SER A 128 -0.51 15.91 -6.45
N GLY A 129 -0.15 15.40 -7.63
CA GLY A 129 -0.75 14.19 -8.21
C GLY A 129 -0.37 12.92 -7.43
N GLU A 130 0.00 13.07 -6.16
CA GLU A 130 0.41 11.99 -5.27
C GLU A 130 -0.83 11.16 -4.90
N ILE A 131 -0.70 9.85 -5.05
CA ILE A 131 -1.65 8.86 -4.60
C ILE A 131 -1.51 8.77 -3.08
N ILE A 132 -2.48 9.31 -2.37
CA ILE A 132 -2.53 9.29 -0.91
C ILE A 132 -3.17 8.01 -0.37
N CYS A 133 -4.01 7.36 -1.18
CA CYS A 133 -4.71 6.14 -0.80
C CYS A 133 -4.82 5.19 -1.99
N HIS A 134 -4.65 3.89 -1.73
CA HIS A 134 -4.89 2.84 -2.70
C HIS A 134 -5.57 1.64 -2.04
N GLY A 135 -6.25 0.82 -2.83
CA GLY A 135 -6.84 -0.42 -2.36
C GLY A 135 -7.21 -1.34 -3.51
N MET A 136 -7.56 -2.58 -3.18
CA MET A 136 -7.91 -3.59 -4.19
C MET A 136 -9.20 -4.27 -3.80
N GLU A 137 -10.14 -4.30 -4.74
CA GLU A 137 -11.45 -4.88 -4.59
C GLU A 137 -11.56 -6.10 -5.54
N GLY A 138 -11.48 -7.29 -4.95
CA GLY A 138 -11.46 -8.54 -5.71
C GLY A 138 -12.80 -8.93 -6.34
N ASN A 139 -12.74 -9.59 -7.50
CA ASN A 139 -13.87 -10.27 -8.18
C ASN A 139 -15.10 -9.39 -8.46
N ARG A 140 -14.90 -8.08 -8.67
CA ARG A 140 -15.99 -7.13 -8.99
C ARG A 140 -16.41 -7.12 -10.45
N VAL A 141 -15.48 -7.46 -11.35
CA VAL A 141 -15.68 -7.42 -12.80
C VAL A 141 -15.48 -8.81 -13.38
N VAL A 142 -16.05 -9.03 -14.58
CA VAL A 142 -15.92 -10.30 -15.28
C VAL A 142 -14.43 -10.54 -15.54
N ASN A 143 -13.89 -11.59 -14.93
CA ASN A 143 -12.48 -11.98 -15.05
C ASN A 143 -11.48 -10.90 -14.55
N GLY A 144 -11.82 -10.12 -13.52
CA GLY A 144 -10.87 -9.17 -12.94
C GLY A 144 -11.27 -8.59 -11.57
N SER A 145 -10.42 -7.69 -11.10
CA SER A 145 -10.54 -6.94 -9.86
C SER A 145 -10.43 -5.45 -10.17
N LEU A 146 -10.79 -4.61 -9.20
CA LEU A 146 -10.62 -3.15 -9.30
C LEU A 146 -9.51 -2.70 -8.38
N VAL A 147 -8.49 -2.04 -8.94
CA VAL A 147 -7.45 -1.37 -8.17
C VAL A 147 -7.84 0.10 -8.03
N TRP A 148 -8.16 0.52 -6.82
CA TRP A 148 -8.58 1.87 -6.48
C TRP A 148 -7.38 2.73 -6.13
N VAL A 149 -7.34 3.96 -6.63
CA VAL A 149 -6.35 4.99 -6.29
C VAL A 149 -7.05 6.32 -6.03
N SER A 150 -6.62 7.02 -4.99
CA SER A 150 -7.19 8.29 -4.58
C SER A 150 -6.09 9.31 -4.31
N THR A 151 -6.34 10.52 -4.77
CA THR A 151 -5.43 11.67 -4.66
C THR A 151 -6.16 12.79 -3.92
N ALA A 152 -5.43 13.61 -3.15
CA ALA A 152 -6.05 14.68 -2.35
C ALA A 152 -6.76 15.76 -3.21
N GLY A 153 -6.34 15.94 -4.47
CA GLY A 153 -6.82 17.02 -5.35
C GLY A 153 -7.37 16.61 -6.72
N ARG A 154 -7.21 15.35 -7.16
CA ARG A 154 -7.72 14.89 -8.47
C ARG A 154 -8.92 13.95 -8.37
N GLY A 155 -9.27 13.53 -7.16
CA GLY A 155 -10.36 12.59 -6.89
C GLY A 155 -9.89 11.14 -6.86
N THR A 156 -10.84 10.24 -7.09
CA THR A 156 -10.68 8.79 -6.99
C THR A 156 -10.87 8.13 -8.35
N TYR A 157 -9.96 7.22 -8.69
CA TYR A 157 -9.92 6.46 -9.93
C TYR A 157 -9.81 4.98 -9.61
N TRP A 158 -10.18 4.15 -10.59
CA TRP A 158 -9.97 2.72 -10.50
C TRP A 158 -9.44 2.19 -11.83
N LEU A 159 -8.55 1.20 -11.72
CA LEU A 159 -8.02 0.43 -12.82
C LEU A 159 -8.73 -0.92 -12.83
N ASP A 160 -9.37 -1.22 -13.96
CA ASP A 160 -9.88 -2.55 -14.25
C ASP A 160 -8.72 -3.48 -14.59
N THR A 161 -8.46 -4.50 -13.78
CA THR A 161 -7.36 -5.43 -14.04
C THR A 161 -7.63 -6.36 -15.22
N GLY A 162 -8.90 -6.57 -15.59
CA GLY A 162 -9.28 -7.41 -16.72
C GLY A 162 -9.10 -6.71 -18.07
N SER A 163 -9.41 -5.41 -18.14
CA SER A 163 -9.24 -4.61 -19.36
C SER A 163 -7.95 -3.77 -19.41
N GLY A 164 -7.30 -3.55 -18.27
CA GLY A 164 -6.15 -2.65 -18.14
C GLY A 164 -6.49 -1.17 -18.31
N MET A 165 -7.79 -0.81 -18.23
CA MET A 165 -8.27 0.55 -18.46
C MET A 165 -8.61 1.26 -17.16
N TRP A 166 -8.31 2.56 -17.13
CA TRP A 166 -8.68 3.45 -16.03
C TRP A 166 -10.08 4.03 -16.21
N SER A 167 -10.74 4.28 -15.09
CA SER A 167 -11.99 5.04 -15.04
C SER A 167 -12.01 5.94 -13.81
N LYS A 168 -12.65 7.10 -13.93
CA LYS A 168 -12.85 8.01 -12.80
C LYS A 168 -14.05 7.53 -11.99
N ALA A 169 -13.83 7.25 -10.70
CA ALA A 169 -14.91 6.90 -9.78
C ALA A 169 -15.62 8.16 -9.26
N SER A 170 -14.84 9.19 -8.89
CA SER A 170 -15.39 10.41 -8.29
C SER A 170 -14.39 11.57 -8.31
N ASP A 171 -14.89 12.79 -8.11
CA ASP A 171 -14.06 14.00 -7.94
C ASP A 171 -13.50 14.14 -6.51
N TRP A 172 -14.05 13.41 -5.54
CA TRP A 172 -13.61 13.46 -4.16
C TRP A 172 -12.52 12.42 -3.87
N ALA A 173 -11.68 12.74 -2.88
CA ALA A 173 -10.70 11.82 -2.33
C ALA A 173 -11.34 10.87 -1.31
N LEU A 174 -10.82 9.65 -1.23
CA LEU A 174 -11.13 8.70 -0.17
C LEU A 174 -10.66 9.23 1.20
N PRO A 175 -11.35 8.91 2.30
CA PRO A 175 -11.03 9.41 3.64
C PRO A 175 -9.88 8.64 4.30
N PHE A 176 -9.03 7.99 3.51
CA PHE A 176 -7.96 7.12 3.97
C PHE A 176 -6.58 7.61 3.53
N GLN A 177 -5.55 7.13 4.24
CA GLN A 177 -4.15 7.27 3.87
C GLN A 177 -3.48 5.89 3.77
N GLY A 178 -2.66 5.71 2.75
CA GLY A 178 -1.98 4.45 2.45
C GLY A 178 -2.94 3.39 1.92
N ARG A 179 -2.82 2.15 2.39
CA ARG A 179 -3.65 1.05 1.94
C ARG A 179 -5.00 1.04 2.65
N ALA A 180 -6.08 1.11 1.88
CA ALA A 180 -7.44 0.82 2.33
C ALA A 180 -7.82 -0.62 1.96
N SER A 181 -8.48 -1.31 2.88
CA SER A 181 -8.87 -2.71 2.74
C SER A 181 -10.39 -2.84 2.73
N PRO A 182 -11.01 -3.30 1.62
CA PRO A 182 -12.41 -3.66 1.62
C PRO A 182 -12.64 -4.92 2.45
N VAL A 183 -13.65 -4.90 3.31
CA VAL A 183 -14.08 -6.08 4.07
C VAL A 183 -15.57 -6.32 3.84
N TRP A 184 -15.85 -7.28 2.98
CA TRP A 184 -17.16 -7.60 2.44
C TRP A 184 -18.17 -8.01 3.50
N GLU A 185 -17.70 -8.65 4.56
CA GLU A 185 -18.49 -9.12 5.70
C GLU A 185 -19.23 -7.97 6.43
N TYR A 186 -18.86 -6.72 6.16
CA TYR A 186 -19.52 -5.50 6.66
C TYR A 186 -19.98 -4.56 5.56
N GLY A 187 -19.56 -4.77 4.31
CA GLY A 187 -19.71 -3.76 3.26
C GLY A 187 -18.97 -2.46 3.56
N LEU A 188 -17.87 -2.52 4.31
CA LEU A 188 -17.07 -1.36 4.71
C LEU A 188 -15.64 -1.47 4.21
N TRP A 189 -15.04 -0.32 3.94
CA TRP A 189 -13.61 -0.18 3.72
C TRP A 189 -12.96 0.32 5.00
N PHE A 190 -11.80 -0.24 5.35
CA PHE A 190 -11.03 0.14 6.53
C PHE A 190 -9.67 0.68 6.11
N GLY A 191 -9.19 1.71 6.78
CA GLY A 191 -7.88 2.30 6.52
C GLY A 191 -7.46 3.27 7.60
N PHE A 192 -6.21 3.74 7.54
CA PHE A 192 -5.79 4.87 8.36
C PHE A 192 -6.49 6.14 7.86
N SER A 193 -6.88 7.03 8.76
CA SER A 193 -7.55 8.28 8.38
C SER A 193 -6.63 9.19 7.58
N ALA A 194 -7.15 9.80 6.51
CA ALA A 194 -6.46 10.83 5.73
C ALA A 194 -6.15 12.09 6.55
N VAL A 195 -6.92 12.33 7.63
CA VAL A 195 -6.78 13.52 8.49
C VAL A 195 -5.71 13.31 9.56
N ASP A 196 -5.63 12.09 10.10
CA ASP A 196 -4.70 11.73 11.17
C ASP A 196 -4.31 10.26 11.04
N SER A 197 -3.04 10.00 10.70
CA SER A 197 -2.51 8.64 10.55
C SER A 197 -2.47 7.85 11.87
N GLY A 198 -2.67 8.51 13.02
CA GLY A 198 -2.85 7.88 14.32
C GLY A 198 -4.23 7.25 14.54
N HIS A 199 -5.16 7.47 13.60
CA HIS A 199 -6.53 6.96 13.64
C HIS A 199 -6.79 5.94 12.54
N ILE A 200 -7.61 4.94 12.86
CA ILE A 200 -8.19 4.02 11.88
C ILE A 200 -9.66 4.37 11.74
N CYS A 201 -10.18 4.38 10.52
CA CYS A 201 -11.58 4.59 10.26
C CYS A 201 -12.13 3.51 9.33
N ALA A 202 -13.45 3.40 9.33
CA ALA A 202 -14.20 2.60 8.38
C ALA A 202 -15.15 3.50 7.57
N THR A 203 -15.50 3.13 6.35
CA THR A 203 -16.48 3.86 5.56
C THR A 203 -17.22 2.94 4.60
N ASN A 204 -18.52 3.17 4.44
CA ASN A 204 -19.30 2.52 3.39
C ASN A 204 -19.13 3.28 2.07
N LEU A 205 -18.16 2.87 1.25
CA LEU A 205 -17.91 3.53 -0.03
C LEU A 205 -19.04 3.32 -1.05
N TYR A 206 -19.78 2.20 -0.99
CA TYR A 206 -20.86 1.94 -1.94
C TYR A 206 -22.00 2.95 -1.79
N LEU A 207 -22.40 3.22 -0.55
CA LEU A 207 -23.42 4.24 -0.27
C LEU A 207 -22.96 5.63 -0.75
N SER A 208 -21.68 5.97 -0.53
CA SER A 208 -21.14 7.26 -0.99
C SER A 208 -21.15 7.40 -2.51
N VAL A 209 -20.86 6.33 -3.24
CA VAL A 209 -20.93 6.32 -4.71
C VAL A 209 -22.38 6.42 -5.21
N GLU A 210 -23.31 5.66 -4.62
CA GLU A 210 -24.73 5.70 -4.97
C GLU A 210 -25.37 7.08 -4.70
N GLU A 211 -25.03 7.71 -3.57
CA GLU A 211 -25.53 9.03 -3.18
C GLU A 211 -24.78 10.19 -3.86
N ASN A 212 -23.72 9.90 -4.62
CA ASN A 212 -22.78 10.88 -5.16
C ASN A 212 -22.30 11.89 -4.09
N ARG A 213 -21.98 11.39 -2.90
CA ARG A 213 -21.58 12.17 -1.73
C ARG A 213 -20.17 11.81 -1.33
N GLN A 214 -19.40 12.80 -0.90
CA GLN A 214 -18.06 12.56 -0.35
C GLN A 214 -18.15 11.60 0.87
N PRO A 215 -17.41 10.48 0.85
CA PRO A 215 -17.29 9.59 1.99
C PRO A 215 -16.64 10.33 3.17
N VAL A 216 -17.20 10.12 4.35
CA VAL A 216 -16.68 10.67 5.60
C VAL A 216 -16.12 9.49 6.40
N ALA A 217 -14.99 9.70 7.07
CA ALA A 217 -14.46 8.72 8.01
C ALA A 217 -15.49 8.41 9.11
N GLU A 218 -16.03 7.21 9.09
CA GLU A 218 -16.93 6.69 10.12
C GLU A 218 -16.15 5.75 11.05
N GLN A 219 -16.74 5.44 12.21
CA GLN A 219 -16.17 4.48 13.18
C GLN A 219 -14.68 4.74 13.45
N VAL A 220 -14.33 5.94 13.91
CA VAL A 220 -12.93 6.29 14.15
C VAL A 220 -12.43 5.61 15.43
N LEU A 221 -11.33 4.88 15.33
CA LEU A 221 -10.60 4.31 16.46
C LEU A 221 -9.23 4.99 16.60
N GLU A 222 -9.00 5.55 17.76
CA GLU A 222 -7.77 6.27 18.08
C GLU A 222 -6.71 5.38 18.74
N GLY A 223 -5.53 5.96 18.99
CA GLY A 223 -4.49 5.32 19.80
C GLY A 223 -3.45 4.54 19.00
N PHE A 224 -3.28 4.85 17.72
CA PHE A 224 -2.20 4.32 16.88
C PHE A 224 -1.13 5.36 16.56
N ALA A 225 -1.18 6.53 17.21
CA ALA A 225 -0.16 7.55 17.09
C ALA A 225 1.23 7.00 17.50
N VAL A 226 2.23 7.33 16.70
CA VAL A 226 3.62 7.02 17.02
C VAL A 226 4.06 7.87 18.23
N PRO A 227 4.88 7.34 19.16
CA PRO A 227 5.32 8.09 20.33
C PRO A 227 6.00 9.42 19.98
N GLU A 228 5.84 10.42 20.85
CA GLU A 228 6.49 11.72 20.66
C GLU A 228 8.01 11.59 20.50
N GLY A 229 8.59 12.42 19.62
CA GLY A 229 10.02 12.37 19.30
C GLY A 229 10.44 11.22 18.39
N CYS A 230 9.50 10.37 17.94
CA CYS A 230 9.75 9.36 16.92
C CYS A 230 9.21 9.80 15.55
N ARG A 231 9.87 9.34 14.48
CA ARG A 231 9.43 9.54 13.09
C ARG A 231 8.81 8.24 12.57
N GLU A 232 7.57 8.31 12.11
CA GLU A 232 6.91 7.19 11.43
C GLU A 232 7.65 6.87 10.12
N MET A 233 7.90 5.58 9.90
CA MET A 233 8.51 5.03 8.70
C MET A 233 7.48 4.32 7.82
N GLY A 234 6.50 3.65 8.43
CA GLY A 234 5.45 2.95 7.72
C GLY A 234 4.30 2.54 8.63
N SER A 235 3.12 2.41 8.01
CA SER A 235 1.86 2.04 8.66
C SER A 235 1.12 1.03 7.82
N TYR A 236 0.75 -0.10 8.43
CA TYR A 236 0.10 -1.19 7.74
C TYR A 236 -1.11 -1.66 8.53
N LEU A 237 -2.24 -1.78 7.83
CA LEU A 237 -3.47 -2.36 8.35
C LEU A 237 -3.70 -3.68 7.61
N MET A 238 -3.63 -4.78 8.34
CA MET A 238 -3.76 -6.13 7.78
C MET A 238 -5.04 -6.77 8.30
N TYR A 239 -5.92 -7.21 7.39
CA TYR A 239 -7.08 -8.01 7.77
C TYR A 239 -6.66 -9.46 8.03
N LEU A 240 -6.96 -9.97 9.22
CA LEU A 240 -6.62 -11.33 9.65
C LEU A 240 -7.79 -12.31 9.48
N GLY A 241 -8.91 -11.86 8.90
CA GLY A 241 -10.16 -12.61 8.87
C GLY A 241 -10.89 -12.60 10.22
N ASN A 242 -12.16 -13.02 10.20
CA ASN A 242 -13.01 -13.16 11.38
C ASN A 242 -12.95 -11.92 12.28
N PHE A 243 -13.30 -10.76 11.74
CA PHE A 243 -13.42 -9.54 12.53
C PHE A 243 -12.14 -9.01 13.14
N ARG A 244 -10.97 -9.51 12.73
CA ARG A 244 -9.70 -9.12 13.34
C ARG A 244 -8.77 -8.48 12.34
N PHE A 245 -8.03 -7.49 12.83
CA PHE A 245 -6.99 -6.78 12.11
C PHE A 245 -5.71 -6.75 12.94
N CYS A 246 -4.58 -6.67 12.26
CA CYS A 246 -3.31 -6.30 12.85
C CYS A 246 -2.90 -4.94 12.32
N VAL A 247 -2.60 -4.03 13.24
CA VAL A 247 -2.05 -2.71 12.95
C VAL A 247 -0.57 -2.75 13.25
N ALA A 248 0.25 -2.58 12.21
CA ALA A 248 1.69 -2.48 12.34
C ALA A 248 2.14 -1.03 12.12
N LYS A 249 2.82 -0.46 13.11
CA LYS A 249 3.42 0.88 13.06
C LYS A 249 4.93 0.72 13.17
N LEU A 250 5.65 1.23 12.18
CA LEU A 250 7.11 1.20 12.15
C LEU A 250 7.62 2.63 12.30
N PHE A 251 8.53 2.84 13.23
CA PHE A 251 9.03 4.17 13.56
C PHE A 251 10.46 4.13 14.06
N ARG A 252 11.15 5.26 13.87
CA ARG A 252 12.50 5.48 14.36
C ARG A 252 12.55 6.53 15.45
N MET A 253 13.36 6.29 16.46
CA MET A 253 13.64 7.23 17.53
C MET A 253 15.07 7.74 17.38
N THR A 254 15.24 9.07 17.25
CA THR A 254 16.57 9.68 17.22
C THR A 254 16.98 10.04 18.64
N THR A 255 18.00 9.37 19.16
CA THR A 255 18.56 9.69 20.48
C THR A 255 19.74 10.65 20.32
N ARG A 256 19.58 11.90 20.79
CA ARG A 256 20.71 12.80 20.97
C ARG A 256 21.42 12.44 22.27
N ARG A 257 22.69 12.06 22.22
CA ARG A 257 23.49 12.05 23.44
C ARG A 257 23.68 13.50 23.89
N GLN A 258 23.30 13.82 25.12
CA GLN A 258 23.83 15.02 25.79
C GLN A 258 25.29 14.73 26.17
N GLY A 259 26.19 14.72 25.19
CA GLY A 259 27.62 14.68 25.45
C GLY A 259 28.08 16.05 25.96
N ARG A 260 28.56 16.13 27.20
CA ARG A 260 29.54 17.17 27.54
C ARG A 260 30.83 16.83 26.79
N GLY A 261 31.13 17.47 25.66
CA GLY A 261 32.46 17.29 25.04
C GLY A 261 32.67 17.85 23.64
N CYS A 262 33.70 18.68 23.52
CA CYS A 262 34.41 19.24 22.36
C CYS A 262 33.61 19.68 21.12
N CYS A 263 33.81 20.95 20.73
CA CYS A 263 33.44 21.55 19.44
C CYS A 263 34.04 20.86 18.19
N CYS A 264 34.85 19.82 18.37
CA CYS A 264 35.50 19.03 17.35
C CYS A 264 34.85 17.66 17.08
N CYS A 265 33.89 17.24 17.92
CA CYS A 265 33.23 15.94 17.83
C CYS A 265 31.78 16.14 17.37
N TRP A 266 31.51 15.97 16.07
CA TRP A 266 30.13 15.88 15.61
C TRP A 266 29.55 14.55 16.10
N ASP A 267 28.78 14.58 17.18
CA ASP A 267 28.03 13.41 17.64
C ASP A 267 27.03 13.00 16.55
N VAL A 268 27.30 11.89 15.87
CA VAL A 268 26.36 11.30 14.91
C VAL A 268 25.14 10.81 15.70
N PRO A 269 23.92 11.30 15.40
CA PRO A 269 22.72 10.87 16.11
C PRO A 269 22.52 9.36 15.95
N LYS A 270 22.27 8.66 17.06
CA LYS A 270 21.89 7.24 17.00
C LYS A 270 20.40 7.11 16.73
N GLU A 271 20.04 6.41 15.67
CA GLU A 271 18.66 6.05 15.34
C GLU A 271 18.34 4.62 15.78
N LYS A 272 17.25 4.45 16.51
CA LYS A 272 16.72 3.14 16.91
C LYS A 272 15.40 2.89 16.20
N CYS A 273 15.23 1.72 15.59
CA CYS A 273 14.00 1.35 14.90
C CYS A 273 13.14 0.43 15.74
N PHE A 274 11.83 0.64 15.69
CA PHE A 274 10.84 -0.13 16.42
C PHE A 274 9.66 -0.47 15.51
N ALA A 275 9.06 -1.63 15.75
CA ALA A 275 7.75 -1.99 15.24
C ALA A 275 6.79 -2.17 16.40
N THR A 276 5.57 -1.65 16.28
CA THR A 276 4.48 -1.95 17.19
C THR A 276 3.39 -2.70 16.45
N LEU A 277 3.04 -3.89 16.94
CA LEU A 277 1.93 -4.69 16.44
C LEU A 277 0.78 -4.58 17.42
N THR A 278 -0.38 -4.15 16.94
CA THR A 278 -1.59 -3.98 17.75
C THR A 278 -2.73 -4.77 17.13
N GLY A 279 -3.33 -5.66 17.91
CA GLY A 279 -4.56 -6.33 17.48
C GLY A 279 -5.75 -5.38 17.53
N VAL A 280 -6.63 -5.45 16.54
CA VAL A 280 -7.90 -4.71 16.51
C VAL A 280 -9.01 -5.69 16.17
N GLU A 281 -10.15 -5.58 16.84
CA GLU A 281 -11.32 -6.40 16.59
C GLU A 281 -12.54 -5.54 16.29
N VAL A 282 -13.31 -5.92 15.29
CA VAL A 282 -14.55 -5.26 14.89
C VAL A 282 -15.72 -6.01 15.53
N VAL A 283 -16.25 -5.48 16.63
CA VAL A 283 -17.36 -6.10 17.34
C VAL A 283 -18.67 -5.67 16.69
N ARG A 284 -19.52 -6.64 16.34
CA ARG A 284 -20.88 -6.36 15.85
C ARG A 284 -21.73 -5.85 17.00
N GLY A 285 -22.42 -4.73 16.81
CA GLY A 285 -23.43 -4.26 17.76
C GLY A 285 -24.61 -5.23 17.86
N ASP A 286 -25.16 -5.38 19.06
CA ASP A 286 -26.22 -6.34 19.40
C ASP A 286 -27.61 -6.00 18.82
N HIS A 287 -27.74 -4.91 18.06
CA HIS A 287 -29.00 -4.44 17.50
C HIS A 287 -28.92 -4.23 15.99
N ALA A 288 -29.91 -4.79 15.29
CA ALA A 288 -30.08 -4.66 13.85
C ALA A 288 -30.05 -3.17 13.45
N GLY A 289 -28.94 -2.76 12.84
CA GLY A 289 -28.79 -1.43 12.24
C GLY A 289 -27.92 -0.42 12.99
N LYS A 290 -27.20 -0.77 14.08
CA LYS A 290 -26.23 0.16 14.70
C LYS A 290 -24.89 -0.47 15.11
N TRP A 291 -23.85 0.09 14.47
CA TRP A 291 -22.42 0.20 14.81
C TRP A 291 -21.65 -1.09 15.08
N HIS A 292 -20.85 -1.47 14.09
CA HIS A 292 -19.58 -2.10 14.37
C HIS A 292 -18.73 -1.11 15.18
N HIS A 293 -18.19 -1.54 16.32
CA HIS A 293 -17.19 -0.73 17.03
C HIS A 293 -15.87 -1.47 17.01
N MET A 294 -14.80 -0.72 16.75
CA MET A 294 -13.46 -1.27 16.78
C MET A 294 -12.94 -1.26 18.21
N MET A 295 -12.43 -2.40 18.66
CA MET A 295 -11.75 -2.55 19.94
C MET A 295 -10.26 -2.73 19.71
N LYS A 296 -9.47 -1.89 20.39
CA LYS A 296 -8.02 -2.03 20.44
C LYS A 296 -7.64 -3.09 21.48
N HIS A 297 -6.89 -4.09 21.04
CA HIS A 297 -6.31 -5.12 21.91
C HIS A 297 -4.88 -4.74 22.32
N ARG A 298 -4.19 -5.66 23.03
CA ARG A 298 -2.82 -5.46 23.49
C ARG A 298 -1.89 -5.12 22.32
N SER A 299 -1.07 -4.09 22.52
CA SER A 299 0.05 -3.74 21.64
C SER A 299 1.33 -4.41 22.13
N LEU A 300 2.12 -4.93 21.20
CA LEU A 300 3.47 -5.46 21.44
C LEU A 300 4.47 -4.62 20.66
N GLN A 301 5.53 -4.18 21.32
CA GLN A 301 6.61 -3.43 20.71
C GLN A 301 7.85 -4.32 20.54
N TYR A 302 8.44 -4.25 19.35
CA TYR A 302 9.65 -4.97 18.97
C TYR A 302 10.74 -3.95 18.64
N TYR A 303 11.95 -4.22 19.11
CA TYR A 303 13.14 -3.48 18.73
C TYR A 303 13.76 -4.13 17.49
N LEU A 304 13.92 -3.35 16.43
CA LEU A 304 14.40 -3.81 15.13
C LEU A 304 15.90 -3.56 14.92
N GLY A 305 16.56 -2.90 15.89
CA GLY A 305 17.99 -2.59 15.81
C GLY A 305 18.29 -1.09 15.80
N GLU A 306 19.59 -0.77 15.83
CA GLU A 306 20.13 0.56 15.60
C GLU A 306 20.46 0.65 14.11
N TYR A 307 19.84 1.57 13.39
CA TYR A 307 20.15 1.78 11.97
C TYR A 307 21.49 2.51 11.88
N PHE A 308 22.51 1.82 11.36
CA PHE A 308 23.43 2.43 10.40
C PHE A 308 22.94 2.00 9.01
N SER A 309 21.89 2.67 8.50
CA SER A 309 21.32 2.43 7.16
C SER A 309 20.99 0.97 6.78
N GLY A 310 19.71 0.60 6.87
CA GLY A 310 19.01 -0.27 5.89
C GLY A 310 18.67 -1.71 6.30
N CYS A 311 17.59 -1.96 7.03
CA CYS A 311 16.68 -3.10 6.84
C CYS A 311 15.43 -2.98 7.74
N VAL A 312 14.23 -3.09 7.17
CA VAL A 312 13.00 -3.33 7.93
C VAL A 312 12.22 -4.47 7.26
N LEU A 313 11.80 -5.42 8.11
CA LEU A 313 11.03 -6.64 7.81
C LEU A 313 9.77 -6.39 6.98
#